data_AF-A0A2K3JI09-F1
#
_entry.id   AF-A0A2K3JI09-F1
#
_cell.length_a   1.000
_cell.length_b   1.000
_cell.length_c   1.000
_cell.angle_alpha   90.00
_cell.angle_beta   90.00
_cell.angle_gamma   90.00
#
_symmetry.space_group_name_H-M   'P 1'
#
loop_
_entity.id
_entity.type
_entity.pdbx_description
1 polymer ?
#
loop_
_entity_poly.entity_id
_entity_poly.type
_entity_poly.pdbx_seq_one_letter_code
_entity_poly.pdbx_strand_id
1 'polypeptide(L)'
;QLGKGQAFSKDLMAPTLNWTYASAPGSWRGVIEGCLLFGDPAQIIKTPSPSDAPTKPAKPAGPTLGIWNVEYTYISSSTDPNGDQIYYLFDWADGSNSGWLGPYSSGQTVTVSHTWTVLGVYEVKVRARDIWGASSDWSDPLEVTITDNTPPEIPEITGTTEGKPGNEYLYSLLTTDMQDQEVYFFVDWGDNTTSGWLGPYVSGTQIHVTHSWAEKGTYTVKAKAKDSMDMESDWGSLTVVMPMSYRFSLQVFLQQLLEMFPRMFPILRNLMGY
;
A
#
# COMPACT_ATOMS: atom_id res chain seq x y z
N GLN A 1 53.08 -36.98 23.41
CA GLN A 1 54.09 -35.99 23.85
C GLN A 1 53.46 -34.91 24.74
N LEU A 2 52.79 -35.29 25.84
CA LEU A 2 52.23 -34.36 26.84
C LEU A 2 52.78 -34.60 28.27
N GLY A 3 53.56 -35.68 28.47
CA GLY A 3 54.06 -36.08 29.80
C GLY A 3 55.46 -35.57 30.17
N LYS A 4 56.13 -34.78 29.34
CA LYS A 4 57.51 -34.29 29.62
C LYS A 4 57.60 -32.79 29.95
N GLY A 5 56.55 -32.01 29.73
CA GLY A 5 56.49 -30.59 30.11
C GLY A 5 56.12 -30.36 31.58
N GLN A 6 55.33 -31.25 32.19
CA GLN A 6 54.91 -31.14 33.60
C GLN A 6 56.01 -31.47 34.61
N ALA A 7 57.07 -32.18 34.20
CA ALA A 7 58.17 -32.53 35.09
C ALA A 7 59.22 -31.41 35.23
N PHE A 8 59.31 -30.49 34.26
CA PHE A 8 60.33 -29.44 34.29
C PHE A 8 59.90 -28.19 35.10
N SER A 9 58.59 -27.98 35.31
CA SER A 9 58.12 -26.82 36.10
C SER A 9 58.04 -27.08 37.61
N LYS A 10 58.22 -28.32 38.07
CA LYS A 10 58.16 -28.66 39.50
C LYS A 10 59.48 -28.45 40.27
N ASP A 11 60.63 -28.40 39.60
CA ASP A 11 61.93 -28.54 40.28
C ASP A 11 62.88 -27.32 40.21
N LEU A 12 62.47 -26.17 39.67
CA LEU A 12 63.34 -24.98 39.58
C LEU A 12 62.78 -23.69 40.18
N MET A 13 61.58 -23.72 40.79
CA MET A 13 60.94 -22.52 41.36
C MET A 13 60.51 -22.67 42.82
N ALA A 14 60.86 -23.75 43.50
CA ALA A 14 60.54 -23.93 44.91
C ALA A 14 61.78 -23.64 45.77
N PRO A 15 62.03 -22.40 46.22
CA PRO A 15 62.86 -22.22 47.39
C PRO A 15 62.14 -22.92 48.55
N THR A 16 62.88 -23.75 49.29
CA THR A 16 62.47 -24.36 50.55
C THR A 16 62.07 -23.27 51.54
N LEU A 17 60.79 -22.87 51.53
CA LEU A 17 60.23 -21.95 52.50
C LEU A 17 59.28 -22.71 53.43
N ASN A 18 59.58 -22.64 54.72
CA ASN A 18 58.75 -23.19 55.78
C ASN A 18 57.33 -22.59 55.70
N TRP A 19 56.37 -23.47 55.52
CA TRP A 19 54.95 -23.17 55.39
C TRP A 19 54.32 -23.00 56.77
N THR A 20 54.39 -21.79 57.32
CA THR A 20 53.61 -21.47 58.52
C THR A 20 52.90 -20.13 58.41
N TYR A 21 51.58 -20.25 58.62
CA TYR A 21 50.58 -19.25 59.02
C TYR A 21 50.04 -18.23 58.01
N ALA A 22 48.81 -18.54 57.59
CA ALA A 22 47.60 -17.72 57.72
C ALA A 22 47.65 -16.26 57.23
N SER A 23 46.92 -16.03 56.12
CA SER A 23 46.04 -14.87 55.91
C SER A 23 46.59 -13.47 56.26
N ALA A 24 47.84 -13.18 55.91
CA ALA A 24 48.34 -11.81 55.89
C ALA A 24 48.23 -11.23 54.46
N PRO A 25 47.70 -10.00 54.28
CA PRO A 25 47.72 -9.32 52.99
C PRO A 25 49.18 -9.11 52.58
N GLY A 26 49.55 -9.64 51.40
CA GLY A 26 50.95 -9.67 50.92
C GLY A 26 51.64 -11.04 50.99
N SER A 27 50.95 -12.10 51.44
CA SER A 27 51.49 -13.46 51.30
C SER A 27 51.58 -13.87 49.82
N TRP A 28 52.63 -14.60 49.45
CA TRP A 28 52.86 -15.09 48.09
C TRP A 28 51.71 -16.00 47.59
N ARG A 29 50.94 -16.61 48.48
CA ARG A 29 49.67 -17.28 48.13
C ARG A 29 48.64 -16.30 47.55
N GLY A 30 48.47 -15.12 48.15
CA GLY A 30 47.61 -14.07 47.60
C GLY A 30 48.13 -13.52 46.27
N VAL A 31 49.47 -13.47 46.10
CA VAL A 31 50.08 -13.09 44.82
C VAL A 31 49.87 -14.17 43.76
N ILE A 32 49.99 -15.46 44.09
CA ILE A 32 49.74 -16.57 43.15
C ILE A 32 48.26 -16.74 42.84
N GLU A 33 47.37 -16.61 43.82
CA GLU A 33 45.91 -16.63 43.58
C GLU A 33 45.49 -15.44 42.70
N GLY A 34 46.09 -14.25 42.89
CA GLY A 34 45.91 -13.11 42.00
C GLY A 34 46.50 -13.33 40.60
N CYS A 35 47.71 -13.87 40.50
CA CYS A 35 48.37 -14.11 39.20
C CYS A 35 47.76 -15.27 38.41
N LEU A 36 47.16 -16.27 39.05
CA LEU A 36 46.40 -17.34 38.37
C LEU A 36 45.07 -16.83 37.82
N LEU A 37 44.46 -15.81 38.45
CA LEU A 37 43.26 -15.16 37.93
C LEU A 37 43.52 -14.34 36.65
N PHE A 38 44.71 -13.73 36.52
CA PHE A 38 45.04 -12.83 35.40
C PHE A 38 46.05 -13.41 34.39
N GLY A 39 46.64 -14.58 34.66
CA GLY A 39 47.73 -15.16 33.87
C GLY A 39 47.36 -16.44 33.10
N ASP A 40 46.12 -16.92 33.20
CA ASP A 40 45.67 -18.09 32.45
C ASP A 40 45.16 -17.66 31.05
N PRO A 41 45.85 -18.00 29.95
CA PRO A 41 45.35 -17.72 28.60
C PRO A 41 44.07 -18.52 28.24
N ALA A 42 43.67 -19.49 29.06
CA ALA A 42 42.36 -20.16 28.98
C ALA A 42 41.24 -19.44 29.76
N GLN A 43 41.58 -18.48 30.63
CA GLN A 43 40.62 -17.49 31.15
C GLN A 43 40.35 -16.47 30.05
N ILE A 44 39.57 -16.90 29.06
CA ILE A 44 38.87 -15.96 28.20
C ILE A 44 38.00 -15.14 29.16
N ILE A 45 38.30 -13.85 29.34
CA ILE A 45 37.32 -12.91 29.87
C ILE A 45 36.17 -12.96 28.86
N LYS A 46 35.23 -13.86 29.10
CA LYS A 46 33.92 -13.80 28.49
C LYS A 46 33.37 -12.49 29.04
N THR A 47 33.55 -11.40 28.30
CA THR A 47 32.75 -10.21 28.55
C THR A 47 31.32 -10.74 28.67
N PRO A 48 30.61 -10.53 29.78
CA PRO A 48 29.21 -10.86 29.79
C PRO A 48 28.62 -9.94 28.72
N SER A 49 28.33 -10.50 27.55
CA SER A 49 27.13 -10.09 26.84
C SER A 49 26.06 -10.92 27.55
N PRO A 50 25.44 -10.41 28.62
CA PRO A 50 24.41 -11.17 29.35
C PRO A 50 23.13 -11.32 28.52
N SER A 51 23.12 -10.75 27.31
CA SER A 51 22.00 -10.67 26.42
C SER A 51 22.35 -11.40 25.12
N ASP A 52 21.48 -12.35 24.80
CA ASP A 52 21.39 -12.99 23.50
C ASP A 52 20.78 -11.98 22.53
N ALA A 53 21.37 -11.86 21.33
CA ALA A 53 20.83 -10.92 20.36
C ALA A 53 19.36 -11.22 20.02
N PRO A 54 18.58 -10.19 19.66
CA PRO A 54 17.22 -10.39 19.20
C PRO A 54 17.17 -11.35 18.01
N THR A 55 16.04 -12.05 17.87
CA THR A 55 15.79 -12.88 16.70
C THR A 55 15.74 -12.04 15.43
N LYS A 56 16.04 -12.67 14.28
CA LYS A 56 15.88 -12.04 12.97
C LYS A 56 14.45 -11.46 12.87
N PRO A 57 14.28 -10.15 12.60
CA PRO A 57 12.95 -9.56 12.53
C PRO A 57 12.13 -10.14 11.39
N ALA A 58 10.81 -10.07 11.52
CA ALA A 58 9.89 -10.39 10.43
C ALA A 58 10.17 -9.50 9.21
N LYS A 59 9.98 -10.07 8.01
CA LYS A 59 9.99 -9.29 6.77
C LYS A 59 9.05 -8.08 6.92
N PRO A 60 9.49 -6.85 6.57
CA PRO A 60 8.62 -5.68 6.62
C PRO A 60 7.31 -5.92 5.88
N ALA A 61 6.21 -5.41 6.42
CA ALA A 61 4.90 -5.45 5.79
C ALA A 61 4.41 -4.01 5.53
N GLY A 62 3.88 -3.78 4.33
CA GLY A 62 3.42 -2.48 3.84
C GLY A 62 3.22 -2.52 2.33
N PRO A 63 2.91 -1.37 1.69
CA PRO A 63 2.74 -1.27 0.25
C PRO A 63 4.00 -1.66 -0.53
N THR A 64 3.85 -2.48 -1.57
CA THR A 64 4.94 -2.92 -2.46
C THR A 64 4.99 -2.14 -3.78
N LEU A 65 3.96 -1.36 -4.06
CA LEU A 65 3.90 -0.42 -5.17
C LEU A 65 3.57 0.95 -4.58
N GLY A 66 4.28 1.98 -5.03
CA GLY A 66 4.08 3.35 -4.58
C GLY A 66 4.47 4.36 -5.64
N ILE A 67 4.16 5.61 -5.35
CA ILE A 67 4.41 6.77 -6.18
C ILE A 67 5.42 7.65 -5.45
N TRP A 68 6.35 8.22 -6.18
CA TRP A 68 7.36 9.10 -5.60
C TRP A 68 6.73 10.32 -4.91
N ASN A 69 7.41 10.82 -3.87
CA ASN A 69 6.96 11.90 -2.98
C ASN A 69 5.68 11.61 -2.16
N VAL A 70 5.20 10.37 -2.13
CA VAL A 70 4.13 9.92 -1.24
C VAL A 70 4.73 9.19 -0.03
N GLU A 71 4.17 9.44 1.15
CA GLU A 71 4.57 8.78 2.39
C GLU A 71 3.87 7.42 2.53
N TYR A 72 4.65 6.38 2.81
CA TYR A 72 4.17 5.01 3.01
C TYR A 72 4.57 4.48 4.38
N THR A 73 3.67 3.74 5.01
CA THR A 73 3.88 3.16 6.34
C THR A 73 4.23 1.68 6.25
N TYR A 74 5.27 1.28 6.98
CA TYR A 74 5.74 -0.09 7.10
C TYR A 74 5.76 -0.53 8.55
N ILE A 75 5.56 -1.83 8.75
CA ILE A 75 5.61 -2.47 10.06
C ILE A 75 6.54 -3.66 10.09
N SER A 76 7.12 -3.95 11.26
CA SER A 76 7.83 -5.21 11.52
C SER A 76 7.81 -5.51 13.02
N SER A 77 8.25 -6.71 13.40
CA SER A 77 8.44 -7.12 14.78
C SER A 77 9.57 -8.14 14.90
N SER A 78 10.16 -8.23 16.10
CA SER A 78 11.20 -9.17 16.51
C SER A 78 11.01 -9.47 18.00
N THR A 79 11.52 -10.62 18.45
CA THR A 79 11.56 -11.00 19.86
C THR A 79 12.99 -11.17 20.32
N ASP A 80 13.25 -10.74 21.54
CA ASP A 80 14.48 -10.98 22.27
C ASP A 80 14.38 -12.26 23.13
N PRO A 81 15.35 -13.20 23.08
CA PRO A 81 15.31 -14.43 23.86
C PRO A 81 15.30 -14.22 25.38
N ASN A 82 15.89 -13.13 25.86
CA ASN A 82 15.91 -12.78 27.28
C ASN A 82 14.72 -11.87 27.67
N GLY A 83 13.90 -11.48 26.70
CA GLY A 83 12.78 -10.56 26.89
C GLY A 83 13.22 -9.11 27.06
N ASP A 84 14.47 -8.79 26.70
CA ASP A 84 14.99 -7.43 26.76
C ASP A 84 14.23 -6.50 25.79
N GLN A 85 14.26 -5.21 26.08
CA GLN A 85 13.74 -4.22 25.15
C GLN A 85 14.64 -4.11 23.91
N ILE A 86 14.02 -3.83 22.77
CA ILE A 86 14.70 -3.84 21.47
C ILE A 86 14.48 -2.53 20.71
N TYR A 87 15.47 -2.17 19.91
CA TYR A 87 15.41 -1.09 18.94
C TYR A 87 15.37 -1.67 17.53
N TYR A 88 14.72 -0.97 16.60
CA TYR A 88 14.65 -1.35 15.19
C TYR A 88 15.33 -0.31 14.31
N LEU A 89 15.95 -0.75 13.23
CA LEU A 89 16.51 0.11 12.19
C LEU A 89 16.02 -0.40 10.83
N PHE A 90 15.29 0.44 10.11
CA PHE A 90 14.86 0.19 8.74
C PHE A 90 15.88 0.81 7.78
N ASP A 91 16.35 0.01 6.82
CA ASP A 91 17.11 0.45 5.67
C ASP A 91 16.16 0.51 4.46
N TRP A 92 16.04 1.70 3.86
CA TRP A 92 15.11 1.98 2.77
C TRP A 92 15.71 1.71 1.38
N ALA A 93 16.97 1.27 1.32
CA ALA A 93 17.73 0.98 0.11
C ALA A 93 17.90 2.17 -0.87
N ASP A 94 17.61 3.40 -0.43
CA ASP A 94 17.83 4.66 -1.16
C ASP A 94 19.05 5.45 -0.64
N GLY A 95 19.81 4.86 0.29
CA GLY A 95 20.91 5.50 1.00
C GLY A 95 20.50 6.13 2.34
N SER A 96 19.21 6.13 2.67
CA SER A 96 18.68 6.57 3.95
C SER A 96 18.24 5.40 4.85
N ASN A 97 18.03 5.69 6.13
CA ASN A 97 17.50 4.75 7.12
C ASN A 97 16.66 5.49 8.15
N SER A 98 15.82 4.76 8.89
CA SER A 98 14.94 5.34 9.91
C SER A 98 15.65 5.90 11.15
N GLY A 99 16.96 5.68 11.28
CA GLY A 99 17.62 5.68 12.58
C GLY A 99 17.12 4.56 13.49
N TRP A 100 17.73 4.41 14.66
CA TRP A 100 17.30 3.41 15.64
C TRP A 100 16.03 3.88 16.37
N LEU A 101 14.93 3.19 16.11
CA LEU A 101 13.62 3.42 16.70
C LEU A 101 13.48 2.57 17.97
N GLY A 102 13.05 3.16 19.07
CA GLY A 102 12.78 2.44 20.32
C GLY A 102 13.27 3.18 21.57
N PRO A 103 13.34 2.49 22.72
CA PRO A 103 13.15 1.05 22.88
C PRO A 103 11.68 0.61 22.80
N TYR A 104 11.45 -0.60 22.31
CA TYR A 104 10.15 -1.30 22.27
C TYR A 104 10.22 -2.58 23.12
N SER A 105 9.07 -3.04 23.63
CA SER A 105 9.01 -4.33 24.31
C SER A 105 9.27 -5.48 23.33
N SER A 106 9.91 -6.57 23.79
CA SER A 106 10.11 -7.78 22.99
C SER A 106 8.78 -8.28 22.39
N GLY A 107 8.75 -8.50 21.07
CA GLY A 107 7.56 -8.90 20.31
C GLY A 107 6.61 -7.77 19.92
N GLN A 108 6.86 -6.53 20.33
CA GLN A 108 6.04 -5.38 19.94
C GLN A 108 6.28 -5.01 18.47
N THR A 109 5.19 -4.78 17.74
CA THR A 109 5.22 -4.26 16.36
C THR A 109 5.66 -2.80 16.35
N VAL A 110 6.68 -2.50 15.55
CA VAL A 110 7.10 -1.14 15.23
C VAL A 110 6.43 -0.68 13.94
N THR A 111 6.05 0.59 13.90
CA THR A 111 5.47 1.26 12.74
C THR A 111 6.33 2.47 12.39
N VAL A 112 6.71 2.59 11.12
CA VAL A 112 7.52 3.70 10.61
C VAL A 112 7.06 4.09 9.21
N SER A 113 7.14 5.38 8.89
CA SER A 113 6.82 5.89 7.56
C SER A 113 8.08 6.34 6.81
N HIS A 114 8.04 6.27 5.47
CA HIS A 114 9.10 6.73 4.59
C HIS A 114 8.56 7.27 3.27
N THR A 115 9.33 8.16 2.64
CA THR A 115 9.01 8.78 1.36
C THR A 115 10.21 8.64 0.42
N TRP A 116 10.00 8.05 -0.76
CA TRP A 116 11.01 7.97 -1.80
C TRP A 116 10.93 9.18 -2.74
N THR A 117 12.08 9.76 -3.06
CA THR A 117 12.21 10.93 -3.95
C THR A 117 12.73 10.57 -5.34
N VAL A 118 13.12 9.32 -5.54
CA VAL A 118 13.67 8.79 -6.79
C VAL A 118 12.86 7.56 -7.19
N LEU A 119 12.65 7.40 -8.49
CA LEU A 119 11.99 6.22 -9.07
C LEU A 119 12.92 5.01 -9.03
N GLY A 120 12.38 3.83 -8.75
CA GLY A 120 13.20 2.62 -8.71
C GLY A 120 12.57 1.48 -7.92
N VAL A 121 13.35 0.40 -7.80
CA VAL A 121 13.00 -0.77 -6.99
C VAL A 121 13.91 -0.81 -5.78
N TYR A 122 13.32 -0.92 -4.59
CA TYR A 122 14.00 -0.82 -3.31
C TYR A 122 13.79 -2.09 -2.49
N GLU A 123 14.87 -2.61 -1.90
CA GLU A 123 14.83 -3.76 -0.99
C GLU A 123 14.80 -3.30 0.47
N VAL A 124 13.61 -3.01 0.98
CA VAL A 124 13.44 -2.56 2.38
C VAL A 124 13.78 -3.70 3.33
N LYS A 125 14.70 -3.45 4.26
CA LYS A 125 15.17 -4.42 5.26
C LYS A 125 15.10 -3.81 6.65
N VAL A 126 14.93 -4.65 7.66
CA VAL A 126 14.95 -4.22 9.06
C VAL A 126 15.91 -5.07 9.87
N ARG A 127 16.58 -4.46 10.84
CA ARG A 127 17.39 -5.14 11.84
C ARG A 127 16.98 -4.69 13.24
N ALA A 128 17.19 -5.55 14.22
CA ALA A 128 16.94 -5.25 15.63
C ALA A 128 18.25 -5.22 16.41
N ARG A 129 18.25 -4.53 17.54
CA ARG A 129 19.29 -4.64 18.58
C ARG A 129 18.67 -4.54 19.96
N ASP A 130 19.24 -5.22 20.94
CA ASP A 130 18.83 -5.09 22.33
C ASP A 130 19.37 -3.78 22.97
N ILE A 131 19.01 -3.55 24.23
CA ILE A 131 19.53 -2.44 25.07
C ILE A 131 21.03 -2.56 25.40
N TRP A 132 21.62 -3.75 25.23
CA TRP A 132 23.03 -4.04 25.49
C TRP A 132 23.91 -3.90 24.24
N GLY A 133 23.29 -3.65 23.08
CA GLY A 133 23.93 -3.43 21.79
C GLY A 133 24.09 -4.68 20.91
N ALA A 134 23.64 -5.88 21.33
CA ALA A 134 23.72 -7.05 20.48
C ALA A 134 22.68 -6.93 19.36
N SER A 135 23.10 -7.14 18.12
CA SER A 135 22.28 -6.94 16.92
C SER A 135 21.90 -8.26 16.27
N SER A 136 20.69 -8.32 15.73
CA SER A 136 20.22 -9.43 14.91
C SER A 136 20.75 -9.35 13.48
N ASP A 137 20.57 -10.45 12.74
CA ASP A 137 20.65 -10.43 11.28
C ASP A 137 19.56 -9.54 10.68
N TRP A 138 19.80 -9.02 9.47
CA TRP A 138 18.78 -8.33 8.69
C TRP A 138 17.63 -9.26 8.34
N SER A 139 16.41 -8.73 8.29
CA SER A 139 15.21 -9.43 7.82
C SER A 139 15.34 -9.88 6.36
N ASP A 140 14.42 -10.73 5.91
CA ASP A 140 14.22 -10.91 4.47
C ASP A 140 13.76 -9.58 3.84
N PRO A 141 14.22 -9.25 2.61
CA PRO A 141 13.87 -8.00 1.96
C PRO A 141 12.41 -7.97 1.52
N LEU A 142 11.79 -6.79 1.67
CA LEU A 142 10.55 -6.42 1.00
C LEU A 142 10.91 -5.59 -0.24
N GLU A 143 10.56 -6.08 -1.42
CA GLU A 143 10.71 -5.35 -2.66
C GLU A 143 9.58 -4.32 -2.78
N VAL A 144 9.94 -3.05 -2.91
CA VAL A 144 9.03 -1.92 -3.09
C VAL A 144 9.39 -1.23 -4.40
N THR A 145 8.42 -1.13 -5.30
CA THR A 145 8.58 -0.45 -6.59
C THR A 145 7.96 0.93 -6.52
N ILE A 146 8.75 1.96 -6.80
CA ILE A 146 8.32 3.36 -6.83
C ILE A 146 8.29 3.84 -8.28
N THR A 147 7.11 4.17 -8.76
CA THR A 147 6.85 4.64 -10.13
C THR A 147 6.37 6.09 -10.13
N ASP A 148 6.28 6.66 -11.34
CA ASP A 148 5.50 7.87 -11.52
C ASP A 148 4.02 7.53 -11.44
N ASN A 149 3.20 8.56 -11.24
CA ASN A 149 1.75 8.40 -11.29
C ASN A 149 1.32 8.11 -12.73
N THR A 150 0.26 7.32 -12.93
CA THR A 150 -0.38 7.14 -14.24
C THR A 150 -1.87 7.44 -14.15
N PRO A 151 -2.49 8.07 -15.15
CA PRO A 151 -3.89 8.40 -15.05
C PRO A 151 -4.73 7.11 -15.03
N PRO A 152 -5.95 7.14 -14.47
CA PRO A 152 -6.85 6.01 -14.55
C PRO A 152 -7.12 5.61 -16.00
N GLU A 153 -7.62 4.39 -16.20
CA GLU A 153 -8.10 3.97 -17.50
C GLU A 153 -9.29 4.83 -17.97
N ILE A 154 -9.56 4.79 -19.28
CA ILE A 154 -10.72 5.46 -19.87
C ILE A 154 -11.99 4.80 -19.30
N PRO A 155 -12.92 5.55 -18.68
CA PRO A 155 -14.12 4.96 -18.11
C PRO A 155 -14.98 4.26 -19.14
N GLU A 156 -15.37 3.03 -18.84
CA GLU A 156 -16.42 2.32 -19.56
C GLU A 156 -17.78 2.86 -19.12
N ILE A 157 -18.63 3.21 -20.09
CA ILE A 157 -20.00 3.69 -19.85
C ILE A 157 -20.97 2.67 -20.41
N THR A 158 -21.82 2.10 -19.56
CA THR A 158 -22.86 1.15 -19.97
C THR A 158 -24.23 1.65 -19.53
N GLY A 159 -25.28 1.32 -20.29
CA GLY A 159 -26.64 1.76 -19.97
C GLY A 159 -27.55 1.78 -21.18
N THR A 160 -28.65 2.53 -21.07
CA THR A 160 -29.66 2.64 -22.13
C THR A 160 -29.14 3.50 -23.29
N THR A 161 -29.14 2.96 -24.52
CA THR A 161 -28.74 3.69 -25.74
C THR A 161 -29.93 4.25 -26.52
N GLU A 162 -31.16 3.86 -26.21
CA GLU A 162 -32.39 4.41 -26.80
C GLU A 162 -33.48 4.59 -25.75
N GLY A 163 -34.10 5.76 -25.72
CA GLY A 163 -35.08 6.10 -24.69
C GLY A 163 -36.25 6.94 -25.19
N LYS A 164 -37.02 7.49 -24.25
CA LYS A 164 -38.08 8.48 -24.49
C LYS A 164 -37.69 9.76 -23.75
N PRO A 165 -37.86 10.93 -24.40
CA PRO A 165 -37.66 12.20 -23.70
C PRO A 165 -38.48 12.29 -22.40
N GLY A 166 -37.87 12.85 -21.36
CA GLY A 166 -38.47 13.03 -20.03
C GLY A 166 -38.39 11.81 -19.10
N ASN A 167 -37.93 10.65 -19.59
CA ASN A 167 -37.68 9.50 -18.72
C ASN A 167 -36.27 9.56 -18.13
N GLU A 168 -36.14 9.12 -16.88
CA GLU A 168 -34.86 8.92 -16.22
C GLU A 168 -34.29 7.55 -16.56
N TYR A 169 -32.99 7.51 -16.85
CA TYR A 169 -32.23 6.31 -17.23
C TYR A 169 -31.01 6.14 -16.32
N LEU A 170 -30.74 4.89 -15.95
CA LEU A 170 -29.56 4.50 -15.19
C LEU A 170 -28.39 4.17 -16.12
N TYR A 171 -27.22 4.71 -15.80
CA TYR A 171 -25.94 4.42 -16.44
C TYR A 171 -24.96 3.90 -15.40
N SER A 172 -24.10 2.98 -15.82
CA SER A 172 -23.03 2.44 -14.99
C SER A 172 -21.69 2.87 -15.54
N LEU A 173 -20.79 3.24 -14.63
CA LEU A 173 -19.43 3.66 -14.95
C LEU A 173 -18.44 2.74 -14.24
N LEU A 174 -17.38 2.36 -14.93
CA LEU A 174 -16.30 1.53 -14.41
C LEU A 174 -14.96 2.04 -14.95
N THR A 175 -13.97 2.17 -14.08
CA THR A 175 -12.57 2.37 -14.47
C THR A 175 -11.66 1.72 -13.43
N THR A 176 -10.40 1.48 -13.81
CA THR A 176 -9.35 1.03 -12.91
C THR A 176 -8.16 1.97 -12.97
N ASP A 177 -7.41 2.03 -11.88
CA ASP A 177 -6.14 2.72 -11.77
C ASP A 177 -5.01 1.70 -11.56
N MET A 178 -3.88 1.85 -12.26
CA MET A 178 -2.78 0.88 -12.20
C MET A 178 -2.05 0.89 -10.85
N GLN A 179 -2.11 2.00 -10.12
CA GLN A 179 -1.55 2.15 -8.78
C GLN A 179 -2.60 1.91 -7.69
N ASP A 180 -3.79 1.42 -8.06
CA ASP A 180 -4.92 1.14 -7.17
C ASP A 180 -5.37 2.37 -6.36
N GLN A 181 -5.18 3.57 -6.91
CA GLN A 181 -5.64 4.81 -6.29
C GLN A 181 -7.15 4.96 -6.34
N GLU A 182 -7.69 5.75 -5.41
CA GLU A 182 -9.09 6.16 -5.48
C GLU A 182 -9.35 7.01 -6.73
N VAL A 183 -10.50 6.76 -7.37
CA VAL A 183 -10.91 7.39 -8.62
C VAL A 183 -12.14 8.26 -8.44
N TYR A 184 -12.21 9.33 -9.23
CA TYR A 184 -13.35 10.21 -9.36
C TYR A 184 -13.86 10.19 -10.79
N PHE A 185 -15.17 10.27 -11.01
CA PHE A 185 -15.77 10.32 -12.34
C PHE A 185 -16.35 11.69 -12.65
N PHE A 186 -16.26 12.11 -13.91
CA PHE A 186 -16.97 13.27 -14.44
C PHE A 186 -17.74 12.87 -15.68
N VAL A 187 -19.03 13.17 -15.72
CA VAL A 187 -19.93 12.84 -16.84
C VAL A 187 -20.45 14.11 -17.49
N ASP A 188 -20.33 14.18 -18.81
CA ASP A 188 -20.98 15.15 -19.69
C ASP A 188 -22.10 14.43 -20.45
N TRP A 189 -23.34 14.86 -20.25
CA TRP A 189 -24.52 14.18 -20.79
C TRP A 189 -24.84 14.55 -22.24
N GLY A 190 -24.07 15.47 -22.83
CA GLY A 190 -24.23 15.89 -24.22
C GLY A 190 -25.40 16.84 -24.47
N ASP A 191 -26.07 17.33 -23.42
CA ASP A 191 -27.18 18.29 -23.45
C ASP A 191 -26.85 19.60 -22.71
N ASN A 192 -25.56 19.90 -22.55
CA ASN A 192 -25.00 20.98 -21.73
C ASN A 192 -25.18 20.81 -20.21
N THR A 193 -25.56 19.62 -19.75
CA THR A 193 -25.53 19.27 -18.32
C THR A 193 -24.36 18.34 -18.01
N THR A 194 -23.87 18.41 -16.77
CA THR A 194 -22.75 17.57 -16.30
C THR A 194 -23.01 17.10 -14.87
N SER A 195 -22.38 16.01 -14.46
CA SER A 195 -22.50 15.48 -13.09
C SER A 195 -21.66 16.25 -12.06
N GLY A 196 -20.69 17.06 -12.50
CA GLY A 196 -19.54 17.41 -11.67
C GLY A 196 -18.66 16.18 -11.38
N TRP A 197 -17.67 16.35 -10.49
CA TRP A 197 -16.83 15.24 -10.04
C TRP A 197 -17.56 14.42 -8.97
N LEU A 198 -17.69 13.12 -9.23
CA LEU A 198 -18.30 12.12 -8.35
C LEU A 198 -17.19 11.27 -7.73
N GLY A 199 -17.18 11.11 -6.41
CA GLY A 199 -16.19 10.28 -5.72
C GLY A 199 -15.75 10.87 -4.37
N PRO A 200 -14.70 10.30 -3.75
CA PRO A 200 -13.85 9.21 -4.28
C PRO A 200 -14.55 7.85 -4.30
N TYR A 201 -14.08 6.97 -5.18
CA TYR A 201 -14.44 5.55 -5.24
C TYR A 201 -13.19 4.68 -5.29
N VAL A 202 -13.29 3.45 -4.77
CA VAL A 202 -12.20 2.48 -4.88
C VAL A 202 -12.03 2.07 -6.36
N SER A 203 -10.79 2.01 -6.83
CA SER A 203 -10.45 1.53 -8.18
C SER A 203 -11.16 0.22 -8.53
N GLY A 204 -11.70 0.13 -9.74
CA GLY A 204 -12.45 -1.06 -10.20
C GLY A 204 -13.87 -1.20 -9.62
N THR A 205 -14.35 -0.24 -8.84
CA THR A 205 -15.74 -0.23 -8.37
C THR A 205 -16.67 0.31 -9.46
N GLN A 206 -17.66 -0.49 -9.85
CA GLN A 206 -18.72 -0.01 -10.74
C GLN A 206 -19.69 0.88 -9.96
N ILE A 207 -19.94 2.08 -10.46
CA ILE A 207 -20.88 3.04 -9.88
C ILE A 207 -22.08 3.25 -10.80
N HIS A 208 -23.16 3.81 -10.25
CA HIS A 208 -24.38 4.09 -10.99
C HIS A 208 -24.78 5.57 -10.88
N VAL A 209 -25.17 6.15 -12.01
CA VAL A 209 -25.66 7.52 -12.13
C VAL A 209 -26.93 7.53 -12.96
N THR A 210 -27.83 8.48 -12.70
CA THR A 210 -29.05 8.66 -13.49
C THR A 210 -29.04 9.97 -14.26
N HIS A 211 -29.69 9.96 -15.42
CA HIS A 211 -29.94 11.18 -16.19
C HIS A 211 -31.23 11.08 -17.00
N SER A 212 -31.80 12.23 -17.35
CA SER A 212 -32.97 12.34 -18.22
C SER A 212 -32.78 13.44 -19.25
N TRP A 213 -33.16 13.18 -20.49
CA TRP A 213 -33.13 14.18 -21.57
C TRP A 213 -34.52 14.73 -21.82
N ALA A 214 -34.69 16.05 -21.71
CA ALA A 214 -35.98 16.70 -21.92
C ALA A 214 -36.42 16.69 -23.39
N GLU A 215 -35.46 16.83 -24.31
CA GLU A 215 -35.72 16.99 -25.74
C GLU A 215 -35.37 15.73 -26.54
N LYS A 216 -36.01 15.57 -27.69
CA LYS A 216 -35.61 14.56 -28.68
C LYS A 216 -34.25 14.91 -29.28
N GLY A 217 -33.44 13.91 -29.57
CA GLY A 217 -32.10 14.14 -30.12
C GLY A 217 -31.21 12.91 -30.04
N THR A 218 -30.00 13.08 -30.57
CA THR A 218 -28.88 12.14 -30.38
C THR A 218 -27.86 12.83 -29.50
N TYR A 219 -27.60 12.24 -28.35
CA TYR A 219 -26.70 12.77 -27.33
C TYR A 219 -25.45 11.89 -27.25
N THR A 220 -24.29 12.51 -27.05
CA THR A 220 -23.04 11.80 -26.81
C THR A 220 -22.68 11.97 -25.35
N VAL A 221 -22.99 10.95 -24.55
CA VAL A 221 -22.59 10.89 -23.15
C VAL A 221 -21.10 10.63 -23.12
N LYS A 222 -20.33 11.47 -22.44
CA LYS A 222 -18.90 11.26 -22.25
C LYS A 222 -18.59 11.17 -20.77
N ALA A 223 -17.64 10.31 -20.42
CA ALA A 223 -17.13 10.23 -19.07
C ALA A 223 -15.60 10.20 -19.09
N LYS A 224 -14.99 10.90 -18.14
CA LYS A 224 -13.56 10.77 -17.84
C LYS A 224 -13.40 10.52 -16.35
N ALA A 225 -12.25 9.99 -15.96
CA ALA A 225 -11.90 9.80 -14.57
C ALA A 225 -10.66 10.60 -14.19
N LYS A 226 -10.45 10.78 -12.90
CA LYS A 226 -9.18 11.22 -12.35
C LYS A 226 -8.83 10.46 -11.09
N ASP A 227 -7.55 10.34 -10.79
CA ASP A 227 -7.06 9.72 -9.55
C ASP A 227 -7.06 10.72 -8.37
N SER A 228 -6.60 10.25 -7.21
CA SER A 228 -6.42 11.04 -5.99
C SER A 228 -5.29 12.08 -6.07
N MET A 229 -4.48 12.06 -7.12
CA MET A 229 -3.43 13.03 -7.43
C MET A 229 -3.79 13.93 -8.62
N ASP A 230 -5.08 14.02 -8.94
CA ASP A 230 -5.68 14.89 -9.95
C ASP A 230 -5.25 14.62 -11.41
N MET A 231 -4.63 13.47 -11.72
CA MET A 231 -4.38 13.14 -13.12
C MET A 231 -5.61 12.56 -13.79
N GLU A 232 -5.96 13.14 -14.92
CA GLU A 232 -7.18 12.81 -15.66
C GLU A 232 -6.92 11.81 -16.77
N SER A 233 -7.87 10.91 -16.99
CA SER A 233 -7.93 10.02 -18.15
C SER A 233 -8.54 10.70 -19.37
N ASP A 234 -8.38 10.07 -20.53
CA ASP A 234 -9.11 10.46 -21.73
C ASP A 234 -10.62 10.19 -21.60
N TRP A 235 -11.42 10.82 -22.46
CA TRP A 235 -12.87 10.67 -22.46
C TRP A 235 -13.32 9.35 -23.11
N GLY A 236 -14.07 8.54 -22.37
CA GLY A 236 -14.95 7.50 -22.90
C GLY A 236 -16.25 8.10 -23.41
N SER A 237 -16.95 7.42 -24.33
CA SER A 237 -18.20 7.93 -24.90
C SER A 237 -19.24 6.85 -25.18
N LEU A 238 -20.52 7.18 -24.97
CA LEU A 238 -21.69 6.36 -25.31
C LEU A 238 -22.72 7.23 -26.03
N THR A 239 -23.18 6.79 -27.21
CA THR A 239 -24.24 7.48 -27.95
C THR A 239 -25.63 7.04 -27.49
N VAL A 240 -26.49 8.00 -27.16
CA VAL A 240 -27.86 7.77 -26.71
C VAL A 240 -28.83 8.50 -27.63
N VAL A 241 -29.90 7.82 -28.05
CA VAL A 241 -30.91 8.37 -28.97
C VAL A 241 -32.26 8.49 -28.26
N MET A 242 -32.86 9.67 -28.33
CA MET A 242 -34.22 9.96 -27.87
C MET A 242 -35.11 10.21 -29.10
N PRO A 243 -35.62 9.14 -29.75
CA PRO A 243 -36.40 9.24 -30.98
C PRO A 243 -37.76 9.92 -30.77
N MET A 244 -38.29 10.41 -31.88
CA MET A 244 -39.64 10.97 -31.92
C MET A 244 -40.69 9.87 -31.96
N SER A 245 -41.47 9.70 -30.88
CA SER A 245 -42.68 8.87 -30.94
C SER A 245 -43.85 9.70 -31.48
N TYR A 246 -44.07 9.67 -32.80
CA TYR A 246 -45.33 10.18 -33.36
C TYR A 246 -46.47 9.23 -32.97
N ARG A 247 -47.41 9.69 -32.13
CA ARG A 247 -48.77 9.13 -32.14
C ARG A 247 -49.55 9.79 -33.26
N PHE A 248 -49.25 9.42 -34.51
CA PHE A 248 -50.09 9.83 -35.64
C PHE A 248 -51.42 9.08 -35.56
N SER A 249 -52.45 9.72 -35.01
CA SER A 249 -53.80 9.20 -35.14
C SER A 249 -54.27 9.46 -36.56
N LEU A 250 -54.12 8.46 -37.43
CA LEU A 250 -54.63 8.49 -38.80
C LEU A 250 -56.13 8.84 -38.81
N GLN A 251 -56.87 8.41 -37.79
CA GLN A 251 -58.29 8.73 -37.64
C GLN A 251 -58.54 10.22 -37.37
N VAL A 252 -57.79 10.87 -36.48
CA VAL A 252 -57.93 12.32 -36.20
C VAL A 252 -57.45 13.15 -37.39
N PHE A 253 -56.35 12.73 -38.02
CA PHE A 253 -55.88 13.37 -39.25
C PHE A 253 -56.92 13.27 -40.38
N LEU A 254 -57.50 12.08 -40.60
CA LEU A 254 -58.50 11.87 -41.62
C LEU A 254 -59.81 12.61 -41.32
N GLN A 255 -60.23 12.70 -40.04
CA GLN A 255 -61.35 13.55 -39.65
C GLN A 255 -61.09 15.02 -40.01
N GLN A 256 -59.95 15.58 -39.60
CA GLN A 256 -59.60 16.97 -39.91
C GLN A 256 -59.43 17.22 -41.42
N LEU A 257 -58.88 16.25 -42.16
CA LEU A 257 -58.75 16.31 -43.61
C LEU A 257 -60.12 16.32 -44.30
N LEU A 258 -61.04 15.46 -43.87
CA LEU A 258 -62.40 15.36 -44.43
C LEU A 258 -63.27 16.57 -44.07
N GLU A 259 -63.08 17.16 -42.89
CA GLU A 259 -63.72 18.42 -42.49
C GLU A 259 -63.19 19.61 -43.30
N MET A 260 -61.88 19.67 -43.53
CA MET A 260 -61.23 20.76 -44.29
C MET A 260 -61.52 20.68 -45.80
N PHE A 261 -61.75 19.46 -46.33
CA PHE A 261 -62.03 19.23 -47.75
C PHE A 261 -63.32 18.42 -47.99
N PRO A 262 -64.51 19.00 -47.72
CA PRO A 262 -65.77 18.25 -47.67
C PRO A 262 -66.20 17.57 -48.97
N ARG A 263 -65.65 18.01 -50.12
CA ARG A 263 -66.01 17.52 -51.47
C ARG A 263 -64.85 16.83 -52.20
N MET A 264 -63.67 16.78 -51.61
CA MET A 264 -62.46 16.32 -52.32
C MET A 264 -62.27 14.80 -52.20
N PHE A 265 -62.86 14.15 -51.19
CA PHE A 265 -62.70 12.71 -50.92
C PHE A 265 -64.03 11.97 -50.60
N PRO A 266 -65.04 12.01 -51.48
CA PRO A 266 -66.37 11.44 -51.21
C PRO A 266 -66.37 9.91 -51.01
N ILE A 267 -65.51 9.17 -51.71
CA ILE A 267 -65.39 7.71 -51.58
C ILE A 267 -64.79 7.33 -50.21
N LEU A 268 -63.78 8.08 -49.78
CA LEU A 268 -63.08 7.85 -48.51
C LEU A 268 -63.99 8.09 -47.30
N ARG A 269 -64.91 9.05 -47.43
CA ARG A 269 -65.90 9.42 -46.40
C ARG A 269 -66.94 8.31 -46.16
N ASN A 270 -67.49 7.75 -47.24
CA ASN A 270 -68.41 6.62 -47.18
C ASN A 270 -67.76 5.36 -46.59
N LEU A 271 -66.47 5.13 -46.85
CA LEU A 271 -65.74 3.96 -46.33
C LEU A 271 -65.47 4.06 -44.81
N MET A 272 -65.38 5.28 -44.27
CA MET A 272 -65.09 5.54 -42.85
C MET A 272 -66.33 5.89 -42.01
N GLY A 273 -67.53 5.88 -42.60
CA GLY A 273 -68.80 6.09 -41.89
C GLY A 273 -69.09 7.54 -41.48
N TYR A 274 -68.55 8.52 -42.22
CA TYR A 274 -68.72 9.97 -41.98
C TYR A 274 -69.59 10.68 -43.04
#